data_AF-A0A3S5BTT9-F1
#
_entry.id   AF-A0A3S5BTT9-F1
#
_cell.length_a   1.000
_cell.length_b   1.000
_cell.length_c   1.000
_cell.angle_alpha   90.00
_cell.angle_beta   90.00
_cell.angle_gamma   90.00
#
_symmetry.space_group_name_H-M   'P 1'
#
loop_
_entity.id
_entity.type
_entity.pdbx_description
1 polymer ?
#
loop_
_entity_poly.entity_id
_entity_poly.type
_entity_poly.pdbx_seq_one_letter_code
_entity_poly.pdbx_strand_id
1 'polypeptide(L)'
;MGSRRIFGMLRASKLAILVDASDANQASLRSQHFREHLVQFLDEQVGVSTDSCVQRLYVATYGTCVKALWPDPMQVSWRAIEEAKYFFGNQLEASGGSNLLAGIKHVRYIQFYFVLS
;
A
#
# COMPACT_ATOMS: atom_id res chain seq x y z
N MET A 1 -22.28 12.70 -3.60
CA MET A 1 -21.75 12.08 -2.37
C MET A 1 -21.81 10.57 -2.53
N GLY A 2 -20.83 10.00 -3.23
CA GLY A 2 -20.75 8.55 -3.45
C GLY A 2 -19.75 7.96 -2.48
N SER A 3 -20.18 7.03 -1.63
CA SER A 3 -19.29 6.26 -0.78
C SER A 3 -18.39 5.40 -1.69
N ARG A 4 -17.15 5.84 -1.91
CA ARG A 4 -16.11 5.09 -2.62
C ARG A 4 -15.54 4.00 -1.70
N ARG A 5 -16.40 3.06 -1.27
CA ARG A 5 -15.96 1.77 -0.73
C ARG A 5 -15.51 0.88 -1.89
N ILE A 6 -14.50 1.32 -2.65
CA ILE A 6 -14.01 0.58 -3.83
C ILE A 6 -13.40 -0.76 -3.40
N PHE A 7 -13.02 -0.91 -2.12
CA PHE A 7 -12.39 -2.11 -1.57
C PHE A 7 -13.25 -2.85 -0.52
N GLY A 8 -14.50 -2.42 -0.28
CA GLY A 8 -15.28 -2.90 0.87
C GLY A 8 -14.67 -2.49 2.20
N MET A 9 -15.22 -2.98 3.32
CA MET A 9 -14.67 -2.74 4.66
C MET A 9 -13.62 -3.81 4.98
N LEU A 10 -12.38 -3.41 5.25
CA LEU A 10 -11.31 -4.35 5.59
C LEU A 10 -11.51 -4.89 7.02
N ARG A 11 -11.91 -6.16 7.13
CA ARG A 11 -11.97 -6.91 8.40
C ARG A 11 -10.69 -7.72 8.69
N ALA A 12 -9.63 -7.48 7.93
CA ALA A 12 -8.36 -8.15 8.12
C ALA A 12 -7.61 -7.54 9.31
N SER A 13 -7.08 -8.38 10.21
CA SER A 13 -6.22 -7.90 11.31
C SER A 13 -4.85 -7.44 10.85
N LYS A 14 -4.48 -7.76 9.62
CA LYS A 14 -3.15 -7.51 9.08
C LYS A 14 -3.25 -7.25 7.58
N LEU A 15 -2.68 -6.15 7.13
CA LEU A 15 -2.82 -5.61 5.77
C LEU A 15 -1.45 -5.44 5.13
N ALA A 16 -1.30 -5.91 3.89
CA ALA A 16 -0.17 -5.56 3.04
C ALA A 16 -0.66 -4.78 1.82
N ILE A 17 0.03 -3.68 1.52
CA ILE A 17 -0.20 -2.88 0.33
C ILE A 17 1.02 -3.05 -0.57
N LEU A 18 0.80 -3.63 -1.74
CA LEU A 18 1.82 -3.85 -2.74
C LEU A 18 1.44 -3.10 -4.02
N VAL A 19 2.27 -2.14 -4.44
CA VAL A 19 2.01 -1.26 -5.59
C VAL A 19 2.94 -1.61 -6.76
N ASP A 20 2.38 -1.79 -7.97
CA ASP A 20 3.17 -1.94 -9.19
C ASP A 20 3.85 -0.60 -9.53
N ALA A 21 5.17 -0.58 -9.38
CA ALA A 21 6.04 0.54 -9.66
C ALA A 21 6.82 0.35 -10.97
N SER A 22 6.41 -0.54 -11.87
CA SER A 22 7.06 -0.68 -13.18
C SER A 22 6.93 0.58 -14.03
N ASP A 23 7.83 0.73 -14.99
CA ASP A 23 7.84 1.84 -15.96
C ASP A 23 6.55 1.87 -16.79
N ALA A 24 5.92 0.71 -17.00
CA ALA A 24 4.61 0.59 -17.64
C ALA A 24 3.52 1.34 -16.86
N ASN A 25 3.66 1.47 -15.54
CA ASN A 25 2.71 2.16 -14.66
C ASN A 25 3.18 3.57 -14.25
N GLN A 26 4.27 4.09 -14.83
CA GLN A 26 4.86 5.38 -14.47
C GLN A 26 3.88 6.56 -14.59
N ALA A 27 2.95 6.51 -15.55
CA ALA A 27 1.90 7.52 -15.70
C ALA A 27 0.97 7.54 -14.48
N SER A 28 0.56 6.37 -14.00
CA SER A 28 -0.28 6.21 -12.80
C SER A 28 0.46 6.63 -11.53
N LEU A 29 1.74 6.26 -11.38
CA LEU A 29 2.56 6.65 -10.21
C LEU A 29 2.74 8.16 -10.09
N ARG A 30 2.84 8.87 -11.23
CA ARG A 30 2.92 10.34 -11.28
C ARG A 30 1.56 11.02 -11.12
N SER A 31 0.46 10.28 -11.23
CA SER A 31 -0.88 10.83 -11.08
C SER A 31 -1.12 11.24 -9.63
N GLN A 32 -1.29 12.54 -9.39
CA GLN A 32 -1.65 13.07 -8.08
C GLN A 32 -2.93 12.40 -7.55
N HIS A 33 -3.92 12.17 -8.41
CA HIS A 33 -5.17 11.53 -8.04
C HIS A 33 -4.98 10.08 -7.55
N PHE A 34 -4.04 9.32 -8.15
CA PHE A 34 -3.71 7.97 -7.66
C PHE A 34 -3.10 8.01 -6.26
N ARG A 35 -2.18 8.96 -6.04
CA ARG A 35 -1.50 9.15 -4.74
C ARG A 35 -2.47 9.60 -3.66
N GLU A 36 -3.33 10.56 -3.97
CA GLU A 36 -4.39 11.04 -3.08
C GLU A 36 -5.36 9.91 -2.71
N HIS A 37 -5.73 9.05 -3.65
CA HIS A 37 -6.56 7.89 -3.36
C HIS A 37 -5.89 6.88 -2.41
N LEU A 38 -4.58 6.64 -2.55
CA LEU A 38 -3.85 5.76 -1.61
C LEU A 38 -3.77 6.37 -0.21
N VAL A 39 -3.54 7.68 -0.11
CA VAL A 39 -3.54 8.41 1.16
C VAL A 39 -4.92 8.36 1.81
N GLN A 40 -5.97 8.64 1.04
CA GLN A 40 -7.36 8.58 1.51
C GLN A 40 -7.73 7.14 1.93
N PHE A 41 -7.28 6.12 1.21
CA PHE A 41 -7.47 4.72 1.60
C PHE A 41 -6.85 4.41 2.97
N LEU A 42 -5.64 4.91 3.24
CA LEU A 42 -5.02 4.75 4.55
C LEU A 42 -5.84 5.41 5.65
N ASP A 43 -6.36 6.62 5.42
CA ASP A 43 -7.20 7.32 6.40
C ASP A 43 -8.52 6.59 6.67
N GLU A 44 -9.18 6.09 5.62
CA GLU A 44 -10.49 5.47 5.74
C GLU A 44 -10.45 4.04 6.28
N GLN A 45 -9.43 3.25 5.91
CA GLN A 45 -9.42 1.81 6.16
C GLN A 45 -8.42 1.37 7.22
N VAL A 46 -7.31 2.10 7.38
CA VAL A 46 -6.20 1.73 8.29
C VAL A 46 -6.09 2.72 9.46
N GLY A 47 -6.63 3.92 9.29
CA GLY A 47 -6.79 4.95 10.32
C GLY A 47 -7.40 4.41 11.61
N VAL A 48 -7.20 5.16 12.69
CA VAL A 48 -7.75 4.87 14.04
C VAL A 48 -9.27 5.10 14.09
N SER A 49 -9.97 4.88 12.98
CA SER A 49 -11.42 4.86 12.91
C SER A 49 -11.93 3.67 13.73
N THR A 50 -13.02 3.88 14.46
CA THR A 50 -13.67 2.91 15.37
C THR A 50 -13.99 1.56 14.71
N ASP A 51 -14.06 1.52 13.38
CA ASP A 51 -14.41 0.33 12.60
C ASP A 51 -13.19 -0.39 11.98
N SER A 52 -11.96 0.14 12.10
CA SER A 52 -10.78 -0.51 11.53
C SER A 52 -10.31 -1.68 12.39
N CYS A 53 -10.20 -2.85 11.77
CA CYS A 53 -9.68 -4.06 12.42
C CYS A 53 -8.16 -4.25 12.19
N VAL A 54 -7.52 -3.38 11.40
CA VAL A 54 -6.13 -3.57 10.96
C VAL A 54 -5.16 -3.25 12.10
N GLN A 55 -4.43 -4.26 12.57
CA GLN A 55 -3.43 -4.12 13.64
C GLN A 55 -2.00 -4.09 13.11
N ARG A 56 -1.74 -4.67 11.94
CA ARG A 56 -0.43 -4.65 11.28
C ARG A 56 -0.52 -4.19 9.85
N LEU A 57 0.43 -3.34 9.46
CA LEU A 57 0.54 -2.77 8.13
C LEU A 57 1.90 -3.09 7.54
N TYR A 58 1.91 -3.49 6.28
CA TYR A 58 3.11 -3.62 5.47
C TYR A 58 2.92 -2.89 4.15
N VAL A 59 3.92 -2.13 3.72
CA VAL A 59 3.87 -1.35 2.48
C VAL A 59 5.13 -1.63 1.67
N ALA A 60 4.94 -1.98 0.39
CA ALA A 60 6.03 -2.17 -0.55
C ALA A 60 5.60 -1.80 -1.98
N THR A 61 6.58 -1.53 -2.82
CA THR A 61 6.42 -1.47 -4.27
C THR A 61 7.16 -2.62 -4.92
N TYR A 62 6.73 -3.02 -6.12
CA TYR A 62 7.47 -3.96 -6.95
C TYR A 62 7.64 -3.39 -8.35
N GLY A 63 8.86 -3.49 -8.86
CA GLY A 63 9.18 -3.33 -10.27
C GLY A 63 10.10 -4.49 -10.67
N THR A 64 11.29 -4.18 -11.18
CA THR A 64 12.38 -5.16 -11.32
C THR A 64 12.78 -5.73 -9.95
N CYS A 65 12.81 -4.87 -8.94
CA CYS A 65 13.09 -5.20 -7.55
C CYS A 65 11.91 -4.82 -6.64
N VAL A 66 11.81 -5.46 -5.48
CA VAL A 66 10.87 -5.08 -4.43
C VAL A 66 11.51 -4.03 -3.53
N LYS A 67 10.80 -2.92 -3.27
CA LYS A 67 11.23 -1.87 -2.35
C LYS A 67 10.18 -1.73 -1.25
N ALA A 68 10.54 -2.13 -0.04
CA ALA A 68 9.67 -2.01 1.12
C ALA A 68 9.84 -0.65 1.80
N LEU A 69 8.75 -0.12 2.36
CA LEU A 69 8.81 1.06 3.23
C LEU A 69 9.53 0.73 4.55
N TRP A 70 9.23 -0.44 5.12
CA TRP A 70 9.88 -0.94 6.34
C TRP A 70 10.46 -2.34 6.10
N PRO A 71 11.51 -2.74 6.84
CA PRO A 71 12.04 -4.10 6.78
C PRO A 71 10.99 -5.15 7.16
N ASP A 72 10.14 -4.84 8.14
CA ASP A 72 9.14 -5.74 8.72
C ASP A 72 7.75 -5.07 8.83
N PRO A 73 6.65 -5.83 8.97
CA PRO A 73 5.32 -5.28 9.27
C PRO A 73 5.30 -4.45 10.54
N MET A 74 4.79 -3.24 10.42
CA MET A 74 4.64 -2.33 11.54
C MET A 74 3.29 -2.51 12.22
N GLN A 75 3.26 -2.35 13.54
CA GLN A 75 1.99 -2.16 14.24
C GLN A 75 1.35 -0.85 13.78
N VAL A 76 0.05 -0.88 13.55
CA VAL A 76 -0.70 0.31 13.17
C VAL A 76 -0.62 1.32 14.31
N SER A 77 -0.08 2.49 13.98
CA SER A 77 0.08 3.63 14.87
C SER A 77 0.01 4.89 14.02
N TRP A 78 -0.28 6.04 14.65
CA TRP A 78 -0.28 7.33 13.97
C TRP A 78 1.00 7.54 13.13
N ARG A 79 2.16 7.23 13.71
CA ARG A 79 3.46 7.37 13.03
C ARG A 79 3.56 6.46 11.80
N ALA A 80 3.20 5.18 11.93
CA ALA A 80 3.27 4.25 10.80
C ALA A 80 2.33 4.66 9.65
N ILE A 81 1.16 5.21 9.98
CA ILE A 81 0.22 5.71 8.98
C ILE A 81 0.77 6.95 8.28
N GLU A 82 1.30 7.93 9.02
CA GLU A 82 1.89 9.14 8.45
C GLU A 82 3.11 8.83 7.58
N GLU A 83 3.96 7.88 7.99
CA GLU A 83 5.08 7.38 7.17
C GLU A 83 4.58 6.73 5.87
N ALA A 84 3.53 5.92 5.92
CA ALA A 84 2.93 5.30 4.73
C ALA A 84 2.28 6.33 3.79
N LYS A 85 1.61 7.34 4.34
CA LYS A 85 1.07 8.46 3.56
C LYS A 85 2.16 9.24 2.87
N TYR A 86 3.24 9.56 3.60
CA TYR A 86 4.39 10.24 3.04
C TYR A 86 5.04 9.42 1.91
N PHE A 87 5.14 8.10 2.09
CA PHE A 87 5.65 7.20 1.06
C PHE A 87 4.82 7.25 -0.23
N PHE A 88 3.49 7.08 -0.15
CA PHE A 88 2.62 7.18 -1.33
C PHE A 88 2.58 8.59 -1.93
N GLY A 89 2.56 9.60 -1.07
CA GLY A 89 2.47 11.00 -1.44
C GLY A 89 3.75 11.59 -2.02
N ASN A 90 4.93 11.02 -1.74
CA ASN A 90 6.22 11.61 -2.14
C ASN A 90 7.24 10.65 -2.75
N GLN A 91 7.20 9.35 -2.44
CA GLN A 91 8.31 8.41 -2.73
C GLN A 91 8.00 7.29 -3.74
N LEU A 92 6.83 7.35 -4.39
CA LEU A 92 6.49 6.44 -5.50
C LEU A 92 7.28 6.84 -6.76
N GLU A 93 8.21 5.99 -7.15
CA GLU A 93 9.06 6.14 -8.33
C GLU A 93 8.99 4.88 -9.19
N ALA A 94 9.16 5.05 -10.50
CA ALA A 94 9.21 3.93 -11.42
C ALA A 94 10.50 3.10 -11.21
N SER A 95 10.40 1.79 -11.42
CA SER A 95 11.42 0.80 -11.09
C SER A 95 11.50 -0.29 -12.15
N GLY A 96 11.65 0.07 -13.43
CA GLY A 96 11.97 -0.88 -14.49
C GLY A 96 10.80 -1.79 -14.86
N GLY A 97 11.05 -3.10 -14.95
CA GLY A 97 10.03 -4.09 -15.33
C GLY A 97 8.98 -4.33 -14.25
N SER A 98 8.03 -5.24 -14.51
CA SER A 98 7.06 -5.69 -13.49
C SER A 98 7.36 -7.14 -13.09
N ASN A 99 7.84 -7.33 -11.85
CA ASN A 99 8.10 -8.65 -11.27
C ASN A 99 7.09 -8.96 -10.16
N LEU A 100 5.82 -9.13 -10.55
CA LEU A 100 4.72 -9.43 -9.65
C LEU A 100 4.99 -10.68 -8.78
N LEU A 101 5.62 -11.72 -9.35
CA LEU A 101 5.93 -12.94 -8.61
C LEU A 101 6.91 -12.67 -7.47
N ALA A 102 7.93 -11.83 -7.68
CA ALA A 102 8.84 -11.42 -6.61
C ALA A 102 8.09 -10.60 -5.54
N GLY A 103 7.23 -9.67 -5.95
CA GLY A 103 6.40 -8.88 -5.03
C GLY A 103 5.48 -9.75 -4.16
N ILE A 104 4.73 -10.68 -4.76
CA ILE A 104 3.84 -11.58 -4.01
C ILE A 104 4.64 -12.51 -3.10
N LYS A 105 5.76 -13.08 -3.58
CA LYS A 105 6.62 -13.93 -2.74
C LYS A 105 7.12 -13.15 -1.53
N HIS A 106 7.58 -11.92 -1.73
CA HIS A 106 8.07 -11.04 -0.67
C HIS A 106 7.01 -10.81 0.41
N VAL A 107 5.79 -10.45 0.01
CA VAL A 107 4.67 -10.26 0.94
C VAL A 107 4.22 -11.57 1.58
N ARG A 108 4.35 -12.71 0.89
CA ARG A 108 4.01 -14.04 1.43
C ARG A 108 4.96 -14.48 2.54
N TYR A 109 6.26 -14.14 2.45
CA TYR A 109 7.19 -14.34 3.58
C TYR A 109 6.80 -13.53 4.82
N ILE A 110 5.98 -12.50 4.62
CA ILE A 110 5.54 -11.53 5.61
C ILE A 110 4.08 -11.81 6.08
N GLN A 111 3.41 -12.78 5.45
CA GLN A 111 2.14 -13.41 5.83
C GLN A 111 0.84 -12.57 5.67
N PHE A 112 0.64 -11.71 4.66
CA PHE A 112 -0.66 -11.01 4.40
C PHE A 112 -1.16 -11.04 2.94
N TYR A 113 -2.48 -10.81 2.74
CA TYR A 113 -3.17 -10.78 1.45
C TYR A 113 -3.72 -9.38 1.14
N PHE A 114 -3.26 -8.73 0.07
CA PHE A 114 -4.02 -7.93 -0.92
C PHE A 114 -3.03 -7.42 -2.00
N VAL A 115 -3.41 -7.47 -3.27
CA VAL A 115 -2.64 -6.91 -4.41
C VAL A 115 -3.53 -5.90 -5.10
N LEU A 116 -3.05 -4.68 -5.30
CA LEU A 116 -3.73 -3.69 -6.13
C LEU A 116 -3.03 -3.69 -7.50
N SER A 117 -3.77 -4.14 -8.51
CA SER A 117 -3.38 -4.14 -9.93
C SER A 117 -4.28 -3.20 -10.70
#